data_AF-A0A812B1F0-F1
#
_entry.id   AF-A0A812B1F0-F1
#
_cell.length_a   1.000
_cell.length_b   1.000
_cell.length_c   1.000
_cell.angle_alpha   90.00
_cell.angle_beta   90.00
_cell.angle_gamma   90.00
#
_symmetry.space_group_name_H-M   'P 1'
#
loop_
_entity.id
_entity.type
_entity.pdbx_description
1 polymer ?
#
loop_
_entity_poly.entity_id
_entity_poly.type
_entity_poly.pdbx_seq_one_letter_code
_entity_poly.pdbx_strand_id
1 'polypeptide(L)'
;MNHIFSRLYTFTRNHVKEAEDTPGRIVVIVCDGSQGSSGRLLGISDECIQHSCNTYGAIATLDRNNEKQEVPMSEKRIHHLTFDLTSYGADSLDEKYTPGFSMKLFGSSRHRYMTLVTPKCESKCVKALRVILDRSMMRNIFMKCFNTFRSDNEAKLAESEALKNMKFSPRLFEIKLFQRHESVAYYSDPDIFILAEGDAARCYNFSTG
;
A
#
# COMPACT_ATOMS: atom_id res chain seq x y z
N MET A 1 8.96 -4.27 -30.22
CA MET A 1 8.59 -4.88 -28.92
C MET A 1 9.87 -5.13 -28.15
N ASN A 2 10.19 -4.28 -27.18
CA ASN A 2 11.35 -4.48 -26.32
C ASN A 2 10.90 -5.30 -25.10
N HIS A 3 11.20 -6.61 -25.12
CA HIS A 3 11.09 -7.43 -23.93
C HIS A 3 12.25 -7.07 -22.99
N ILE A 4 11.99 -6.20 -22.01
CA ILE A 4 12.87 -6.06 -20.86
C ILE A 4 12.64 -7.30 -20.00
N PHE A 5 13.50 -8.31 -20.16
CA PHE A 5 13.59 -9.40 -19.21
C PHE A 5 14.26 -8.87 -17.93
N SER A 6 13.48 -8.47 -16.93
CA SER A 6 14.01 -8.31 -15.57
C SER A 6 14.18 -9.70 -14.97
N ARG A 7 15.37 -10.30 -15.13
CA ARG A 7 15.74 -11.46 -14.32
C ARG A 7 16.10 -10.96 -12.93
N LEU A 8 15.29 -11.35 -11.94
CA LEU A 8 15.66 -11.27 -10.54
C LEU A 8 16.81 -12.25 -10.30
N TYR A 9 18.02 -11.72 -10.14
CA TYR A 9 19.14 -12.50 -9.65
C TYR A 9 19.28 -12.27 -8.15
N THR A 10 19.35 -13.35 -7.38
CA THR A 10 19.72 -13.26 -5.96
C THR A 10 21.22 -13.05 -5.88
N PHE A 11 21.65 -12.01 -5.15
CA PHE A 11 23.05 -11.81 -4.83
C PHE A 11 23.50 -12.95 -3.90
N THR A 12 24.61 -13.63 -4.21
CA THR A 12 25.06 -14.84 -3.49
C THR A 12 26.50 -14.69 -3.04
N ARG A 13 26.98 -15.57 -2.15
CA ARG A 13 28.39 -15.60 -1.74
C ARG A 13 29.35 -15.78 -2.90
N ASN A 14 28.93 -16.41 -4.00
CA ASN A 14 29.79 -16.57 -5.17
C ASN A 14 30.00 -15.23 -5.90
N HIS A 15 28.95 -14.41 -6.00
CA HIS A 15 29.05 -13.05 -6.56
C HIS A 15 29.89 -12.12 -5.68
N VAL A 16 29.85 -12.31 -4.35
CA VAL A 16 30.74 -11.60 -3.42
C VAL A 16 32.20 -11.94 -3.73
N LYS A 17 32.53 -13.24 -3.81
CA LYS A 17 33.88 -13.69 -4.14
C LYS A 17 34.37 -13.18 -5.49
N GLU A 18 33.50 -13.22 -6.51
CA GLU A 18 33.82 -12.68 -7.83
C GLU A 18 34.16 -11.18 -7.77
N ALA A 19 33.43 -10.41 -6.97
CA ALA A 19 33.73 -9.00 -6.74
C ALA A 19 35.05 -8.82 -5.96
N GLU A 20 35.30 -9.62 -4.93
CA GLU A 20 36.56 -9.60 -4.16
C GLU A 20 37.79 -9.95 -5.02
N ASP A 21 37.63 -10.88 -5.96
CA ASP A 21 38.70 -11.32 -6.87
C ASP A 21 38.91 -10.37 -8.07
N THR A 22 38.03 -9.39 -8.26
CA THR A 22 38.12 -8.43 -9.38
C THR A 22 39.12 -7.31 -9.05
N PRO A 23 40.11 -7.04 -9.91
CA PRO A 23 41.14 -6.02 -9.62
C PRO A 23 40.61 -4.59 -9.80
N GLY A 24 40.93 -3.72 -8.84
CA GLY A 24 40.66 -2.27 -8.90
C GLY A 24 39.47 -1.83 -8.04
N ARG A 25 39.06 -0.56 -8.18
CA ARG A 25 37.96 0.00 -7.40
C ARG A 25 36.62 -0.50 -7.92
N ILE A 26 35.83 -1.11 -7.03
CA ILE A 26 34.52 -1.67 -7.39
C ILE A 26 33.43 -0.93 -6.63
N VAL A 27 32.36 -0.59 -7.35
CA VAL A 27 31.12 -0.07 -6.76
C VAL A 27 30.05 -1.13 -6.92
N VAL A 28 29.57 -1.65 -5.79
CA VAL A 28 28.45 -2.60 -5.73
C VAL A 28 27.20 -1.87 -5.30
N ILE A 29 26.21 -1.80 -6.20
CA ILE A 29 24.90 -1.21 -5.92
C ILE A 29 23.93 -2.32 -5.54
N VAL A 30 23.38 -2.23 -4.33
CA VAL A 30 22.47 -3.24 -3.79
C VAL A 30 21.02 -2.76 -3.90
N CYS A 31 20.24 -3.41 -4.76
CA CYS A 31 18.81 -3.12 -4.99
C CYS A 31 17.90 -4.17 -4.32
N ASP A 32 18.08 -4.45 -3.03
CA ASP A 32 17.47 -5.61 -2.34
C ASP A 32 16.06 -5.39 -1.78
N GLY A 33 15.43 -4.26 -2.12
CA GLY A 33 14.08 -3.93 -1.68
C GLY A 33 13.96 -3.81 -0.17
N SER A 34 12.74 -3.93 0.36
CA SER A 34 12.46 -3.78 1.79
C SER A 34 13.00 -4.91 2.67
N GLN A 35 13.44 -6.05 2.09
CA GLN A 35 13.86 -7.25 2.84
C GLN A 35 15.36 -7.30 3.13
N GLY A 36 16.16 -6.47 2.46
CA GLY A 36 17.55 -6.21 2.82
C GLY A 36 18.51 -7.42 2.78
N SER A 37 18.17 -8.50 2.06
CA SER A 37 18.90 -9.78 2.15
C SER A 37 20.31 -9.70 1.57
N SER A 38 20.48 -9.08 0.41
CA SER A 38 21.79 -8.93 -0.25
C SER A 38 22.69 -7.95 0.49
N GLY A 39 22.14 -6.83 0.99
CA GLY A 39 22.90 -5.83 1.73
C GLY A 39 23.48 -6.39 3.03
N ARG A 40 22.71 -7.22 3.75
CA ARG A 40 23.21 -7.92 4.95
C ARG A 40 24.39 -8.84 4.66
N LEU A 41 24.36 -9.57 3.55
CA LEU A 41 25.47 -10.43 3.14
C LEU A 41 26.75 -9.61 2.90
N LEU A 42 26.58 -8.38 2.44
CA LEU A 42 27.62 -7.41 2.13
C LEU A 42 27.94 -6.47 3.31
N GLY A 43 27.51 -6.79 4.53
CA GLY A 43 27.81 -6.00 5.72
C GLY A 43 27.10 -4.65 5.82
N ILE A 44 26.13 -4.36 4.95
CA ILE A 44 25.28 -3.17 5.04
C ILE A 44 24.15 -3.42 6.04
N SER A 45 23.93 -2.48 6.96
CA SER A 45 22.85 -2.52 7.95
C SER A 45 21.47 -2.66 7.29
N ASP A 46 20.61 -3.50 7.85
CA ASP A 46 19.19 -3.63 7.47
C ASP A 46 18.27 -2.73 8.30
N GLU A 47 18.83 -1.76 9.02
CA GLU A 47 18.07 -0.77 9.77
C GLU A 47 17.03 -0.07 8.91
N CYS A 48 15.80 -0.10 9.39
CA CYS A 48 14.66 0.55 8.75
C CYS A 48 14.08 1.60 9.68
N ILE A 49 13.76 2.75 9.11
CA ILE A 49 13.08 3.84 9.78
C ILE A 49 11.61 3.83 9.34
N GLN A 50 10.74 4.12 10.30
CA GLN A 50 9.32 4.24 10.07
C GLN A 50 8.88 5.69 10.30
N HIS A 51 8.24 6.28 9.30
CA HIS A 51 7.71 7.64 9.36
C HIS A 51 6.18 7.63 9.24
N SER A 52 5.50 8.39 10.10
CA SER A 52 4.08 8.70 9.93
C SER A 52 3.87 9.53 8.67
N CYS A 53 2.95 9.14 7.80
CA CYS A 53 2.54 9.95 6.65
C CYS A 53 1.49 11.02 7.02
N ASN A 54 1.16 11.17 8.30
CA ASN A 54 0.13 12.06 8.81
C ASN A 54 -1.23 11.87 8.12
N THR A 55 -1.52 10.63 7.72
CA THR A 55 -2.77 10.20 7.10
C THR A 55 -3.27 8.90 7.74
N TYR A 56 -4.58 8.71 7.71
CA TYR A 56 -5.23 7.45 8.00
C TYR A 56 -5.78 6.85 6.71
N GLY A 57 -5.81 5.53 6.62
CA GLY A 57 -6.41 4.84 5.50
C GLY A 57 -7.09 3.54 5.86
N ALA A 58 -7.89 3.05 4.93
CA ALA A 58 -8.45 1.70 4.94
C ALA A 58 -8.49 1.15 3.52
N ILE A 59 -8.35 -0.16 3.39
CA ILE A 59 -8.34 -0.88 2.11
C ILE A 59 -9.41 -1.95 2.12
N ALA A 60 -10.07 -2.15 0.99
CA ALA A 60 -10.91 -3.30 0.72
C ALA A 60 -10.60 -3.94 -0.63
N THR A 61 -10.80 -5.25 -0.70
CA THR A 61 -10.72 -6.07 -1.90
C THR A 61 -12.03 -6.81 -2.09
N LEU A 62 -12.50 -6.93 -3.33
CA LEU A 62 -13.70 -7.66 -3.69
C LEU A 62 -13.37 -8.63 -4.81
N ASP A 63 -13.65 -9.92 -4.58
CA ASP A 63 -13.49 -10.97 -5.57
C ASP A 63 -14.71 -11.01 -6.50
N ARG A 64 -14.49 -10.78 -7.81
CA ARG A 64 -15.53 -10.72 -8.85
C ARG A 64 -15.75 -12.07 -9.53
N ASN A 65 -15.89 -13.12 -8.73
CA ASN A 65 -15.91 -14.52 -9.20
C ASN A 65 -17.03 -14.84 -10.21
N ASN A 66 -18.10 -14.04 -10.24
CA ASN A 66 -19.27 -14.26 -11.11
C ASN A 66 -19.30 -13.34 -12.33
N GLU A 67 -18.37 -12.40 -12.47
CA GLU A 67 -18.38 -11.44 -13.57
C GLU A 67 -17.52 -11.98 -14.73
N LYS A 68 -18.19 -12.44 -15.79
CA LYS A 68 -17.56 -13.05 -16.98
C LYS A 68 -16.86 -12.05 -17.90
N GLN A 69 -16.96 -10.75 -17.62
CA GLN A 69 -16.48 -9.69 -18.50
C GLN A 69 -15.14 -9.15 -18.02
N GLU A 70 -14.08 -9.37 -18.81
CA GLU A 70 -12.84 -8.63 -18.66
C GLU A 70 -13.11 -7.16 -18.97
N VAL A 71 -12.95 -6.29 -17.98
CA VAL A 71 -12.89 -4.86 -18.24
C VAL A 71 -11.54 -4.37 -17.75
N PRO A 72 -10.64 -3.92 -18.65
CA PRO A 72 -9.56 -3.00 -18.29
C PRO A 72 -10.24 -1.72 -17.79
N MET A 73 -10.36 -1.59 -16.47
CA MET A 73 -11.10 -0.49 -15.88
C MET A 73 -10.14 0.64 -15.57
N SER A 74 -10.40 1.81 -16.14
CA SER A 74 -9.69 3.04 -15.78
C SER A 74 -9.79 3.25 -14.26
N GLU A 75 -8.65 3.56 -13.66
CA GLU A 75 -8.56 3.99 -12.28
C GLU A 75 -9.48 5.20 -12.03
N LYS A 76 -10.31 5.13 -10.98
CA LYS A 76 -11.16 6.24 -10.56
C LYS A 76 -10.66 6.80 -9.24
N ARG A 77 -10.23 8.07 -9.27
CA ARG A 77 -9.86 8.86 -8.09
C ARG A 77 -11.00 9.82 -7.75
N ILE A 78 -11.41 9.85 -6.49
CA ILE A 78 -12.49 10.69 -6.01
C ILE A 78 -12.04 11.35 -4.72
N HIS A 79 -12.18 12.66 -4.63
CA HIS A 79 -11.79 13.43 -3.45
C HIS A 79 -13.03 13.94 -2.71
N HIS A 80 -12.86 14.21 -1.43
CA HIS A 80 -13.89 14.79 -0.57
C HIS A 80 -15.19 13.97 -0.44
N LEU A 81 -15.07 12.65 -0.24
CA LEU A 81 -16.22 11.81 0.07
C LEU A 81 -16.77 12.08 1.47
N THR A 82 -18.08 12.32 1.53
CA THR A 82 -18.86 12.42 2.78
C THR A 82 -19.60 11.12 3.03
N PHE A 83 -19.37 10.50 4.18
CA PHE A 83 -20.10 9.32 4.61
C PHE A 83 -21.20 9.71 5.60
N ASP A 84 -22.44 9.39 5.26
CA ASP A 84 -23.54 9.43 6.20
C ASP A 84 -23.44 8.23 7.16
N LEU A 85 -23.05 8.53 8.41
CA LEU A 85 -22.88 7.57 9.50
C LEU A 85 -23.93 7.76 10.59
N THR A 86 -25.00 8.52 10.34
CA THR A 86 -26.07 8.79 11.33
C THR A 86 -26.70 7.51 11.88
N SER A 87 -26.75 6.45 11.07
CA SER A 87 -27.23 5.11 11.44
C SER A 87 -26.34 4.33 12.43
N TYR A 88 -25.11 4.78 12.69
CA TYR A 88 -24.17 4.11 13.61
C TYR A 88 -23.95 4.89 14.92
N GLY A 89 -24.84 5.84 15.26
CA GLY A 89 -24.87 6.54 16.54
C GLY A 89 -24.06 7.84 16.57
N ALA A 90 -24.36 8.77 15.66
CA ALA A 90 -23.69 10.07 15.57
C ALA A 90 -24.61 11.23 15.99
N ASP A 91 -24.97 11.31 17.28
CA ASP A 91 -25.68 12.48 17.85
C ASP A 91 -24.78 13.74 17.96
N SER A 92 -23.72 13.86 17.15
CA SER A 92 -22.84 15.03 17.20
C SER A 92 -22.18 15.34 15.86
N LEU A 93 -22.98 15.68 14.85
CA LEU A 93 -22.48 16.38 13.67
C LEU A 93 -22.78 17.87 13.85
N ASP A 94 -21.80 18.58 14.43
CA ASP A 94 -21.69 20.03 14.28
C ASP A 94 -21.61 20.36 12.77
N GLU A 95 -22.48 21.24 12.30
CA GLU A 95 -22.73 21.56 10.87
C GLU A 95 -21.55 22.24 10.13
N LYS A 96 -20.34 22.29 10.71
CA LYS A 96 -19.24 23.13 10.19
C LYS A 96 -17.92 22.42 9.89
N TYR A 97 -17.87 21.08 9.88
CA TYR A 97 -16.62 20.38 9.58
C TYR A 97 -16.81 19.30 8.51
N THR A 98 -16.30 19.53 7.30
CA THR A 98 -16.19 18.51 6.24
C THR A 98 -14.73 18.06 6.05
N PRO A 99 -14.20 17.19 6.91
CA PRO A 99 -13.04 16.38 6.57
C PRO A 99 -13.51 15.29 5.60
N GLY A 100 -13.04 15.35 4.36
CA GLY A 100 -13.45 14.41 3.31
C GLY A 100 -12.42 13.31 3.09
N PHE A 101 -12.89 12.13 2.68
CA PHE A 101 -11.99 11.04 2.27
C PHE A 101 -11.63 11.18 0.79
N SER A 102 -10.39 10.84 0.46
CA SER A 102 -9.99 10.49 -0.90
C SER A 102 -10.16 9.00 -1.10
N MET A 103 -10.76 8.61 -2.22
CA MET A 103 -10.96 7.23 -2.62
C MET A 103 -10.29 6.96 -3.96
N LYS A 104 -9.63 5.81 -4.05
CA LYS A 104 -9.22 5.23 -5.32
C LYS A 104 -9.91 3.89 -5.48
N LEU A 105 -10.55 3.70 -6.63
CA LEU A 105 -11.12 2.42 -7.06
C LEU A 105 -10.34 1.96 -8.30
N PHE A 106 -9.76 0.77 -8.22
CA PHE A 106 -8.99 0.15 -9.29
C PHE A 106 -9.15 -1.37 -9.25
N GLY A 107 -8.61 -2.10 -10.22
CA GLY A 107 -8.81 -3.53 -10.26
C GLY A 107 -8.34 -4.19 -11.53
N SER A 108 -8.49 -5.51 -11.53
CA SER A 108 -8.32 -6.38 -12.69
C SER A 108 -9.68 -6.98 -13.07
N SER A 109 -9.67 -7.93 -14.01
CA SER A 109 -10.86 -8.72 -14.35
C SER A 109 -11.42 -9.51 -13.16
N ARG A 110 -10.57 -9.94 -12.22
CA ARG A 110 -10.96 -10.82 -11.10
C ARG A 110 -11.14 -10.09 -9.76
N HIS A 111 -10.53 -8.93 -9.59
CA HIS A 111 -10.47 -8.27 -8.28
C HIS A 111 -10.75 -6.78 -8.41
N ARG A 112 -11.50 -6.24 -7.44
CA ARG A 112 -11.61 -4.80 -7.21
C ARG A 112 -10.92 -4.42 -5.93
N TYR A 113 -10.17 -3.33 -6.00
CA TYR A 113 -9.49 -2.73 -4.87
C TYR A 113 -10.06 -1.34 -4.63
N MET A 114 -10.35 -1.06 -3.36
CA MET A 114 -10.82 0.23 -2.88
C MET A 114 -9.90 0.70 -1.80
N THR A 115 -9.41 1.93 -1.91
CA THR A 115 -8.56 2.54 -0.90
C THR A 115 -9.16 3.86 -0.48
N LEU A 116 -9.41 4.02 0.82
CA LEU A 116 -9.87 5.25 1.44
C LEU A 116 -8.72 5.87 2.21
N VAL A 117 -8.51 7.18 2.05
CA VAL A 117 -7.46 7.96 2.72
C VAL A 117 -8.05 9.25 3.24
N THR A 118 -7.66 9.65 4.44
CA THR A 118 -7.94 10.97 5.00
C THR A 118 -6.69 11.50 5.71
N PRO A 119 -6.41 12.81 5.68
CA PRO A 119 -5.46 13.41 6.60
C PRO A 119 -5.79 13.07 8.05
N LYS A 120 -4.76 12.98 8.90
CA LYS A 120 -4.97 12.92 10.34
C LYS A 120 -5.71 14.19 10.76
N CYS A 121 -6.84 14.01 11.45
CA CYS A 121 -7.58 15.11 12.04
C CYS A 121 -8.21 14.64 13.35
N GLU A 122 -8.64 15.61 14.17
CA GLU A 122 -9.24 15.33 15.47
C GLU A 122 -10.75 15.09 15.42
N SER A 123 -11.30 14.96 14.21
CA SER A 123 -12.73 14.70 13.98
C SER A 123 -13.18 13.46 14.76
N LYS A 124 -14.30 13.60 15.47
CA LYS A 124 -14.96 12.50 16.20
C LYS A 124 -15.25 11.33 15.27
N CYS A 125 -15.64 11.60 14.02
CA CYS A 125 -15.88 10.59 12.99
C CYS A 125 -14.60 9.78 12.68
N VAL A 126 -13.49 10.44 12.40
CA VAL A 126 -12.20 9.77 12.12
C VAL A 126 -11.69 9.00 13.35
N LYS A 127 -11.92 9.53 14.56
CA LYS A 127 -11.63 8.81 15.82
C LYS A 127 -12.50 7.55 15.95
N ALA A 128 -13.80 7.64 15.68
CA ALA A 128 -14.72 6.49 15.73
C ALA A 128 -14.30 5.40 14.74
N LEU A 129 -14.01 5.76 13.49
CA LEU A 129 -13.56 4.83 12.44
C LEU A 129 -12.20 4.16 12.74
N ARG A 130 -11.40 4.71 13.67
CA ARG A 130 -10.16 4.08 14.17
C ARG A 130 -10.37 3.17 15.37
N VAL A 131 -11.29 3.52 16.26
CA VAL A 131 -11.43 2.87 17.57
C VAL A 131 -12.48 1.78 17.54
N ILE A 132 -13.62 2.02 16.89
CA ILE A 132 -14.73 1.09 16.83
C ILE A 132 -14.36 -0.09 15.93
N LEU A 133 -14.49 -1.31 16.46
CA LEU A 133 -14.17 -2.57 15.77
C LEU A 133 -15.40 -3.26 15.16
N ASP A 134 -16.53 -2.57 15.08
CA ASP A 134 -17.69 -3.07 14.37
C ASP A 134 -17.35 -3.21 12.87
N ARG A 135 -17.13 -4.45 12.46
CA ARG A 135 -16.78 -4.78 11.07
C ARG A 135 -17.89 -4.43 10.09
N SER A 136 -19.15 -4.34 10.54
CA SER A 136 -20.28 -4.00 9.68
C SER A 136 -20.16 -2.57 9.13
N MET A 137 -19.65 -1.64 9.94
CA MET A 137 -19.47 -0.24 9.54
C MET A 137 -18.52 -0.10 8.36
N MET A 138 -17.30 -0.66 8.46
CA MET A 138 -16.32 -0.58 7.37
C MET A 138 -16.79 -1.33 6.11
N ARG A 139 -17.45 -2.49 6.27
CA ARG A 139 -18.08 -3.21 5.15
C ARG A 139 -19.08 -2.31 4.43
N ASN A 140 -19.97 -1.67 5.18
CA ASN A 140 -21.06 -0.86 4.62
C ASN A 140 -20.52 0.42 3.96
N ILE A 141 -19.46 1.03 4.51
CA ILE A 141 -18.72 2.12 3.85
C ILE A 141 -18.17 1.68 2.50
N PHE A 142 -17.43 0.57 2.44
CA PHE A 142 -16.87 0.07 1.18
C PHE A 142 -17.92 -0.38 0.18
N MET A 143 -18.99 -1.03 0.64
CA MET A 143 -20.14 -1.37 -0.21
C MET A 143 -20.79 -0.12 -0.81
N LYS A 144 -21.01 0.93 -0.02
CA LYS A 144 -21.59 2.20 -0.48
C LYS A 144 -20.66 2.89 -1.48
N CYS A 145 -19.36 2.93 -1.19
CA CYS A 145 -18.33 3.41 -2.10
C CYS A 145 -18.39 2.68 -3.45
N PHE A 146 -18.34 1.35 -3.42
CA PHE A 146 -18.41 0.54 -4.64
C PHE A 146 -19.70 0.84 -5.41
N ASN A 147 -20.87 0.74 -4.77
CA ASN A 147 -22.15 0.91 -5.44
C ASN A 147 -22.38 2.31 -6.02
N THR A 148 -21.77 3.33 -5.41
CA THR A 148 -21.84 4.72 -5.89
C THR A 148 -20.91 4.96 -7.07
N PHE A 149 -19.74 4.32 -7.07
CA PHE A 149 -18.64 4.71 -7.97
C PHE A 149 -18.16 3.65 -8.94
N ARG A 150 -18.71 2.44 -8.86
CA ARG A 150 -18.62 1.38 -9.87
C ARG A 150 -18.93 1.90 -11.27
N SER A 151 -18.44 1.20 -12.28
CA SER A 151 -18.82 1.50 -13.66
C SER A 151 -20.22 0.98 -13.95
N ASP A 152 -20.86 1.51 -14.98
CA ASP A 152 -22.24 1.18 -15.34
C ASP A 152 -22.43 -0.32 -15.70
N ASN A 153 -21.36 -0.97 -16.16
CA ASN A 153 -21.35 -2.39 -16.51
C ASN A 153 -21.22 -3.33 -15.30
N GLU A 154 -20.95 -2.81 -14.11
CA GLU A 154 -20.84 -3.64 -12.90
C GLU A 154 -22.21 -3.81 -12.24
N ALA A 155 -22.46 -4.98 -11.64
CA ALA A 155 -23.65 -5.24 -10.84
C ALA A 155 -23.58 -4.52 -9.48
N LYS A 156 -24.74 -4.30 -8.83
CA LYS A 156 -24.73 -3.65 -7.51
C LYS A 156 -24.27 -4.72 -6.54
N LEU A 157 -23.27 -4.40 -5.74
CA LEU A 157 -22.80 -5.29 -4.70
C LEU A 157 -23.87 -5.42 -3.62
N ALA A 158 -24.46 -6.61 -3.54
CA ALA A 158 -25.40 -6.98 -2.51
C ALA A 158 -24.69 -7.31 -1.18
N GLU A 159 -25.40 -7.21 -0.06
CA GLU A 159 -24.83 -7.51 1.26
C GLU A 159 -24.37 -8.96 1.39
N SER A 160 -25.16 -9.91 0.85
CA SER A 160 -24.83 -11.34 0.86
C SER A 160 -23.55 -11.66 0.07
N GLU A 161 -23.27 -10.87 -0.98
CA GLU A 161 -22.06 -11.00 -1.79
C GLU A 161 -20.86 -10.35 -1.08
N ALA A 162 -21.04 -9.14 -0.53
CA ALA A 162 -20.01 -8.48 0.25
C ALA A 162 -19.55 -9.31 1.45
N LEU A 163 -20.47 -10.01 2.13
CA LEU A 163 -20.15 -10.90 3.24
C LEU A 163 -19.24 -12.07 2.85
N LYS A 164 -19.35 -12.57 1.63
CA LYS A 164 -18.59 -13.74 1.14
C LYS A 164 -17.29 -13.35 0.44
N ASN A 165 -17.35 -12.29 -0.36
CA ASN A 165 -16.32 -11.98 -1.35
C ASN A 165 -15.54 -10.70 -1.04
N MET A 166 -15.94 -9.91 -0.04
CA MET A 166 -15.21 -8.69 0.34
C MET A 166 -14.29 -8.95 1.54
N LYS A 167 -13.01 -8.64 1.37
CA LYS A 167 -12.05 -8.49 2.47
C LYS A 167 -11.79 -7.02 2.67
N PHE A 168 -11.74 -6.55 3.91
CA PHE A 168 -11.58 -5.13 4.17
C PHE A 168 -10.89 -4.87 5.50
N SER A 169 -10.31 -3.69 5.62
CA SER A 169 -9.73 -3.18 6.86
C SER A 169 -10.84 -2.94 7.87
N PRO A 170 -10.80 -3.53 9.07
CA PRO A 170 -11.90 -3.42 10.04
C PRO A 170 -11.99 -2.03 10.68
N ARG A 171 -10.98 -1.19 10.48
CA ARG A 171 -10.88 0.19 10.96
C ARG A 171 -9.88 0.96 10.10
N LEU A 172 -9.88 2.29 10.25
CA LEU A 172 -8.79 3.12 9.76
C LEU A 172 -7.49 2.80 10.50
N PHE A 173 -6.40 2.72 9.75
CA PHE A 173 -5.04 2.58 10.27
C PHE A 173 -4.17 3.73 9.81
N GLU A 174 -3.12 4.01 10.58
CA GLU A 174 -2.15 5.03 10.22
C GLU A 174 -1.32 4.57 9.03
N ILE A 175 -1.27 5.40 7.99
CA ILE A 175 -0.39 5.16 6.87
C ILE A 175 1.02 5.58 7.27
N LYS A 176 1.96 4.66 7.11
CA LYS A 176 3.35 4.81 7.49
C LYS A 176 4.23 4.44 6.32
N LEU A 177 5.27 5.24 6.13
CA LEU A 177 6.37 4.96 5.22
C LEU A 177 7.43 4.19 5.99
N PHE A 178 7.80 3.03 5.47
CA PHE A 178 8.99 2.30 5.88
C PHE A 178 10.06 2.61 4.86
N GLN A 179 11.24 2.99 5.34
CA GLN A 179 12.40 3.26 4.51
C GLN A 179 13.62 2.60 5.14
N ARG A 180 14.38 1.84 4.36
CA ARG A 180 15.72 1.41 4.80
C ARG A 180 16.64 2.62 4.89
N HIS A 181 17.46 2.68 5.95
CA HIS A 181 18.45 3.73 6.10
C HIS A 181 19.51 3.65 4.98
N GLU A 182 19.76 4.77 4.32
CA GLU A 182 20.82 4.88 3.32
C GLU A 182 22.16 4.63 4.02
N SER A 183 22.91 3.66 3.51
CA SER A 183 24.14 3.22 4.15
C SER A 183 25.17 2.86 3.10
N VAL A 184 26.42 3.19 3.44
CA VAL A 184 27.59 2.93 2.61
C VAL A 184 28.58 2.14 3.46
N ALA A 185 29.11 1.06 2.90
CA ALA A 185 30.22 0.32 3.47
C ALA A 185 31.43 0.46 2.54
N TYR A 186 32.61 0.67 3.13
CA TYR A 186 33.88 0.69 2.40
C TYR A 186 34.80 -0.40 2.96
N TYR A 187 35.34 -1.21 2.07
CA TYR A 187 36.32 -2.25 2.35
C TYR A 187 37.66 -1.82 1.77
N SER A 188 38.63 -1.49 2.63
CA SER A 188 39.94 -0.98 2.22
C SER A 188 40.79 -1.98 1.44
N ASP A 189 40.56 -3.27 1.65
CA ASP A 189 41.12 -4.38 0.89
C ASP A 189 39.95 -5.35 0.69
N PRO A 190 39.34 -5.44 -0.52
CA PRO A 190 39.93 -5.18 -1.85
C PRO A 190 39.48 -3.85 -2.54
N ASP A 191 39.40 -2.72 -1.84
CA ASP A 191 38.97 -1.40 -2.36
C ASP A 191 37.53 -1.39 -2.94
N ILE A 192 36.56 -1.91 -2.17
CA ILE A 192 35.15 -2.01 -2.57
C ILE A 192 34.29 -0.99 -1.82
N PHE A 193 33.46 -0.27 -2.57
CA PHE A 193 32.35 0.52 -2.05
C PHE A 193 31.04 -0.21 -2.26
N ILE A 194 30.23 -0.31 -1.21
CA ILE A 194 28.91 -0.93 -1.27
C ILE A 194 27.89 0.12 -0.86
N LEU A 195 26.90 0.35 -1.70
CA LEU A 195 25.84 1.32 -1.46
C LEU A 195 24.48 0.64 -1.55
N ALA A 196 23.63 0.92 -0.56
CA ALA A 196 22.20 0.62 -0.63
C ALA A 196 21.45 1.88 -1.06
N GLU A 197 20.86 1.86 -2.26
CA GLU A 197 20.12 2.98 -2.83
C GLU A 197 18.83 2.49 -3.48
N GLY A 198 17.80 3.34 -3.46
CA GLY A 198 16.69 3.28 -4.41
C GLY A 198 15.30 3.22 -3.78
N ASP A 199 14.30 3.56 -4.58
CA ASP A 199 12.88 3.56 -4.19
C ASP A 199 12.37 2.16 -3.78
N ALA A 200 13.08 1.10 -4.16
CA ALA A 200 12.80 -0.26 -3.69
C ALA A 200 12.94 -0.40 -2.15
N ALA A 201 13.71 0.48 -1.51
CA ALA A 201 13.86 0.52 -0.06
C ALA A 201 12.74 1.27 0.66
N ARG A 202 11.82 1.92 -0.07
CA ARG A 202 10.69 2.68 0.46
C ARG A 202 9.38 1.94 0.20
N CYS A 203 8.63 1.61 1.25
CA CYS A 203 7.32 1.01 1.10
C CYS A 203 6.31 1.60 2.09
N TYR A 204 5.08 1.79 1.64
CA TYR A 204 3.98 2.13 2.53
C TYR A 204 3.31 0.86 3.05
N ASN A 205 2.80 0.87 4.27
CA ASN A 205 1.81 -0.14 4.72
C ASN A 205 0.43 0.03 4.06
N PHE A 206 0.34 0.87 3.03
CA PHE A 206 -0.87 1.24 2.33
C PHE A 206 -0.60 1.16 0.83
N SER A 207 -1.14 0.15 0.17
CA SER A 207 -1.03 0.03 -1.29
C SER A 207 -2.21 0.73 -1.95
N THR A 208 -1.91 1.52 -2.98
CA THR A 208 -2.92 2.11 -3.87
C THR A 208 -2.92 1.44 -5.24
N GLY A 209 -2.40 0.21 -5.35
CA GLY A 209 -1.97 -0.34 -6.65
C GLY A 209 -0.67 0.34 -7.08
#